data_AF-A0A951R582-F1
#
_entry.id   AF-A0A951R582-F1
#
_cell.length_a   1.000
_cell.length_b   1.000
_cell.length_c   1.000
_cell.angle_alpha   90.00
_cell.angle_beta   90.00
_cell.angle_gamma   90.00
#
_symmetry.space_group_name_H-M   'P 1'
#
loop_
_entity.id
_entity.type
_entity.pdbx_description
1 polymer ?
#
loop_
_entity_poly.entity_id
_entity_poly.type
_entity_poly.pdbx_seq_one_letter_code
_entity_poly.pdbx_strand_id
1 'polypeptide(L)'
;MVKTIQLGLRIDKNLNKEIEYLAESEGVNKMAWIRRALADFVDQEKNVITKELVKGYINLINTEKDLKEFTGWNKMPEDISQARRENINSIKRTKE
;
A
#
# COMPACT_ATOMS: atom_id res chain seq x y z
N MET A 1 14.37 3.46 18.99
CA MET A 1 14.13 4.91 18.78
C MET A 1 13.66 5.11 17.34
N VAL A 2 12.46 5.66 17.14
CA VAL A 2 11.99 6.04 15.80
C VAL A 2 12.73 7.31 15.39
N LYS A 3 13.48 7.28 14.28
CA LYS A 3 14.16 8.46 13.75
C LYS A 3 13.11 9.34 13.04
N THR A 4 12.78 10.49 13.64
CA THR A 4 11.86 11.46 13.03
C THR A 4 12.62 12.45 12.15
N ILE A 5 12.02 12.83 11.02
CA ILE A 5 12.52 13.90 10.14
C ILE A 5 11.56 15.09 10.18
N GLN A 6 12.09 16.31 10.05
CA GLN A 6 11.26 17.51 9.90
C GLN A 6 11.01 17.78 8.41
N LEU A 7 9.75 18.02 8.06
CA LEU A 7 9.32 18.34 6.70
C LEU A 7 8.74 19.76 6.66
N GLY A 8 9.27 20.60 5.77
CA GLY A 8 8.67 21.88 5.41
C GLY A 8 7.77 21.71 4.19
N LEU A 9 6.53 22.19 4.25
CA LEU A 9 5.54 22.04 3.18
C LEU A 9 5.11 23.41 2.66
N ARG A 10 5.03 23.53 1.33
CA ARG A 10 4.34 24.64 0.65
C ARG A 10 3.11 24.06 -0.03
N ILE A 11 1.94 24.56 0.34
CA ILE A 11 0.65 24.08 -0.17
C ILE A 11 -0.22 25.27 -0.59
N ASP A 12 -1.22 24.98 -1.42
CA ASP A 12 -2.21 25.98 -1.83
C ASP A 12 -2.96 26.54 -0.61
N LYS A 13 -3.32 27.83 -0.70
CA LYS A 13 -3.98 28.54 0.40
C LYS A 13 -5.37 27.97 0.69
N ASN A 14 -6.12 27.57 -0.34
CA ASN A 14 -7.45 26.99 -0.15
C ASN A 14 -7.35 25.60 0.48
N LEU A 15 -6.38 24.79 0.05
CA LEU A 15 -6.11 23.50 0.69
C LEU A 15 -5.75 23.66 2.18
N ASN A 16 -4.92 24.65 2.54
CA ASN A 16 -4.63 24.90 3.96
C ASN A 16 -5.90 25.25 4.77
N LYS A 17 -6.85 26.00 4.19
CA LYS A 17 -8.12 26.33 4.86
C LYS A 17 -9.00 25.10 5.07
N GLU A 18 -9.07 24.22 4.07
CA GLU A 18 -9.82 22.95 4.20
C GLU A 18 -9.21 22.05 5.27
N ILE A 19 -7.88 21.95 5.31
CA ILE A 19 -7.17 21.21 6.36
C ILE A 19 -7.44 21.81 7.74
N GLU A 20 -7.42 23.15 7.86
CA GLU A 20 -7.76 23.85 9.11
C GLU A 20 -9.17 23.52 9.57
N TYR A 21 -10.15 23.64 8.67
CA TYR A 21 -11.55 23.31 8.96
C TYR A 21 -11.72 21.84 9.41
N LEU A 22 -11.10 20.89 8.70
CA LEU A 22 -11.20 19.47 9.04
C LEU A 22 -10.54 19.17 10.39
N ALA A 23 -9.35 19.71 10.63
CA ALA A 23 -8.65 19.55 11.90
C ALA A 23 -9.45 20.13 13.08
N GLU A 24 -10.05 21.31 12.91
CA GLU A 24 -10.91 21.94 13.91
C GLU A 24 -12.19 21.12 14.16
N SER A 25 -12.82 20.61 13.10
CA SER A 25 -14.04 19.80 13.22
C SER A 25 -13.82 18.50 14.00
N GLU A 26 -12.60 17.97 13.96
CA GLU A 26 -12.17 16.79 14.71
C GLU A 26 -11.57 17.12 16.09
N GLY A 27 -11.39 18.40 16.42
CA GLY A 27 -10.77 18.83 17.68
C GLY A 27 -9.29 18.46 17.79
N VAL A 28 -8.58 18.32 16.67
CA VAL A 28 -7.16 17.90 16.64
C VAL A 28 -6.25 18.99 16.07
N ASN A 29 -4.98 18.98 16.50
CA ASN A 29 -3.99 19.92 15.97
C ASN A 29 -3.76 19.70 14.47
N LYS A 30 -3.74 20.79 13.69
CA LYS A 30 -3.50 20.78 12.23
C LYS A 30 -2.31 19.91 11.80
N MET A 31 -1.16 20.03 12.45
CA MET A 31 0.03 19.25 12.08
C MET A 31 -0.12 17.77 12.45
N ALA A 32 -0.84 17.45 13.53
CA ALA A 32 -1.18 16.07 13.85
C ALA A 32 -2.14 15.48 12.82
N TRP A 33 -3.14 16.25 12.39
CA TRP A 33 -4.08 15.88 11.33
C TRP A 33 -3.34 15.57 10.02
N ILE A 34 -2.48 16.48 9.55
CA ILE A 34 -1.69 16.30 8.32
C ILE A 34 -0.83 15.04 8.41
N ARG A 35 -0.15 14.79 9.54
CA ARG A 35 0.68 13.60 9.71
C ARG A 35 -0.14 12.31 9.61
N ARG A 36 -1.31 12.26 10.26
CA ARG A 36 -2.20 11.10 10.20
C ARG A 36 -2.72 10.90 8.78
N ALA A 37 -3.23 11.95 8.14
CA ALA A 37 -3.72 11.87 6.76
C ALA A 37 -2.64 11.38 5.78
N LEU A 38 -1.40 11.83 5.94
CA LEU A 38 -0.28 11.39 5.10
C LEU A 38 0.06 9.91 5.33
N ALA A 39 0.03 9.46 6.59
CA ALA A 39 0.27 8.05 6.93
C ALA A 39 -0.84 7.15 6.35
N ASP A 40 -2.11 7.54 6.55
CA ASP A 40 -3.27 6.81 6.04
C ASP A 40 -3.22 6.71 4.52
N PHE A 41 -2.88 7.79 3.82
CA PHE A 41 -2.71 7.79 2.38
C PHE A 41 -1.61 6.83 1.93
N VAL A 42 -0.43 6.88 2.56
CA VAL A 42 0.68 5.98 2.22
C VAL A 42 0.30 4.51 2.45
N ASP A 43 -0.42 4.20 3.51
CA ASP A 43 -0.87 2.83 3.79
C ASP A 43 -1.93 2.37 2.78
N GLN A 44 -2.83 3.25 2.35
CA GLN A 44 -3.79 2.97 1.28
C GLN A 44 -3.07 2.67 -0.04
N GLU A 45 -2.13 3.52 -0.45
CA GLU A 45 -1.34 3.32 -1.68
C GLU A 45 -0.53 2.02 -1.62
N LYS A 46 0.13 1.73 -0.49
CA LYS A 46 0.83 0.45 -0.30
C LYS A 46 -0.11 -0.74 -0.41
N ASN A 47 -1.32 -0.64 0.12
CA ASN A 47 -2.32 -1.71 0.01
C ASN A 47 -2.77 -1.93 -1.44
N VAL A 48 -2.95 -0.85 -2.22
CA VAL A 48 -3.27 -0.94 -3.66
C VAL A 48 -2.13 -1.63 -4.41
N ILE A 49 -0.90 -1.13 -4.25
CA ILE A 49 0.28 -1.71 -4.92
C ILE A 49 0.47 -3.17 -4.50
N THR A 50 0.30 -3.50 -3.22
CA THR A 50 0.38 -4.89 -2.73
C THR A 50 -0.65 -5.78 -3.43
N LYS A 51 -1.91 -5.34 -3.56
CA LYS A 51 -2.94 -6.12 -4.27
C LYS A 51 -2.58 -6.35 -5.74
N GLU A 52 -2.06 -5.32 -6.42
CA GLU A 52 -1.62 -5.44 -7.81
C GLU A 52 -0.44 -6.40 -7.94
N LEU A 53 0.54 -6.32 -7.03
CA LEU A 53 1.69 -7.22 -7.02
C LEU A 53 1.29 -8.66 -6.73
N VAL A 54 0.37 -8.89 -5.79
CA VAL A 54 -0.20 -10.23 -5.51
C VAL A 54 -0.92 -10.76 -6.75
N LYS A 55 -1.75 -9.94 -7.41
CA LYS A 55 -2.43 -10.34 -8.65
C LYS A 55 -1.44 -10.66 -9.76
N GLY A 56 -0.39 -9.85 -9.92
CA GLY A 56 0.68 -10.09 -10.88
C GLY A 56 1.47 -11.36 -10.56
N TYR A 57 1.71 -11.65 -9.27
CA TYR A 57 2.36 -12.89 -8.83
C TYR A 57 1.50 -14.13 -9.15
N ILE A 58 0.19 -14.10 -8.86
CA ILE A 58 -0.72 -15.19 -9.20
C ILE A 58 -0.78 -15.41 -10.71
N ASN A 59 -0.76 -14.32 -11.49
CA ASN A 59 -0.79 -14.34 -12.96
C ASN A 59 0.57 -14.54 -13.63
N LEU A 60 1.60 -14.92 -12.87
CA LEU A 60 2.95 -15.22 -13.37
C LEU A 60 3.67 -14.03 -14.03
N ILE A 61 3.19 -12.81 -13.81
CA ILE A 61 3.80 -11.56 -14.28
C ILE A 61 4.98 -11.20 -13.37
N ASN A 62 4.82 -11.36 -12.05
CA ASN A 62 5.81 -11.00 -11.05
C ASN A 62 6.46 -12.23 -10.38
N THR A 63 7.67 -12.05 -9.87
CA THR A 63 8.38 -13.12 -9.14
C THR A 63 8.00 -13.12 -7.65
N GLU A 64 8.29 -14.23 -6.97
CA GLU A 64 8.12 -14.32 -5.51
C GLU A 64 9.02 -13.33 -4.77
N LYS A 65 10.21 -13.07 -5.32
CA LYS A 65 11.19 -12.16 -4.74
C LYS A 65 10.65 -10.74 -4.68
N ASP A 66 10.11 -10.23 -5.80
CA ASP A 66 9.57 -8.88 -5.90
C ASP A 66 8.42 -8.67 -4.90
N LEU A 67 7.54 -9.66 -4.79
CA LEU A 67 6.42 -9.62 -3.86
C LEU A 67 6.88 -9.61 -2.39
N LYS A 68 7.88 -10.42 -2.03
CA LYS A 68 8.44 -10.45 -0.66
C LYS A 68 9.21 -9.18 -0.32
N GLU A 69 9.96 -8.62 -1.25
CA GLU A 69 10.69 -7.36 -1.03
C GLU A 69 9.74 -6.20 -0.74
N PHE A 70 8.59 -6.15 -1.42
CA PHE A 70 7.60 -5.09 -1.20
C PHE A 70 6.75 -5.29 0.06
N THR A 71 6.30 -6.52 0.31
CA THR A 71 5.38 -6.84 1.43
C THR A 71 6.09 -7.09 2.75
N GLY A 72 7.38 -7.40 2.73
CA GLY A 72 8.13 -7.86 3.90
C GLY A 72 7.74 -9.25 4.39
N TRP A 73 7.06 -10.06 3.58
CA TRP A 73 6.63 -11.40 3.98
C TRP A 73 7.80 -12.38 4.11
N ASN A 74 7.96 -12.95 5.30
CA ASN A 74 8.94 -14.02 5.56
C ASN A 74 8.55 -15.33 4.85
N LYS A 75 7.26 -15.61 4.73
CA LYS A 75 6.70 -16.76 4.01
C LYS A 75 5.50 -16.31 3.19
N MET A 76 5.32 -16.91 2.01
CA MET A 76 4.16 -16.64 1.18
C MET A 76 2.89 -17.16 1.86
N PRO A 77 1.80 -16.38 1.92
CA PRO A 77 0.51 -16.87 2.34
C PRO A 77 0.05 -18.08 1.51
N GLU A 78 -0.58 -19.06 2.16
CA GLU A 78 -0.96 -20.34 1.54
C GLU A 78 -2.04 -20.14 0.47
N ASP A 79 -2.98 -19.23 0.69
CA ASP A 79 -4.05 -18.86 -0.24
C ASP A 79 -3.48 -18.31 -1.56
N ILE A 80 -2.50 -17.40 -1.49
CA ILE A 80 -1.83 -16.83 -2.67
C ILE A 80 -1.00 -17.90 -3.39
N SER A 81 -0.29 -18.74 -2.63
CA SER A 81 0.50 -19.86 -3.17
C SER A 81 -0.38 -20.88 -3.88
N GLN A 82 -1.55 -21.18 -3.31
CA GLN A 82 -2.55 -22.05 -3.91
C GLN A 82 -3.12 -21.46 -5.20
N ALA A 83 -3.54 -20.20 -5.18
CA ALA A 83 -4.07 -19.52 -6.38
C ALA A 83 -3.05 -19.52 -7.53
N ARG A 84 -1.76 -19.30 -7.25
CA ARG A 84 -0.71 -19.39 -8.28
C ARG A 84 -0.55 -20.81 -8.82
N ARG A 85 -0.57 -21.84 -7.96
CA ARG A 85 -0.49 -23.25 -8.39
C ARG A 85 -1.67 -23.64 -9.28
N GLU A 86 -2.88 -23.23 -8.92
CA GLU A 86 -4.09 -23.47 -9.70
C GLU A 86 -4.01 -22.84 -11.09
N ASN A 87 -3.51 -21.59 -11.16
CA ASN A 87 -3.30 -20.90 -12.44
C ASN A 87 -2.23 -21.56 -13.31
N ILE A 88 -1.13 -22.06 -12.73
CA ILE A 88 -0.12 -22.83 -13.47
C ILE A 88 -0.74 -24.11 -14.04
N ASN A 89 -1.56 -24.81 -13.25
CA ASN A 89 -2.20 -26.05 -13.66
C ASN A 89 -3.25 -25.82 -14.76
N SER A 90 -4.00 -24.72 -14.72
CA SER A 90 -4.95 -24.39 -15.79
C SER A 90 -4.23 -24.13 -17.11
N ILE A 91 -3.13 -23.37 -17.10
CA ILE A 91 -2.32 -23.10 -18.30
C ILE A 91 -1.73 -24.37 -18.89
N LYS A 92 -1.27 -25.31 -18.05
CA LYS A 92 -0.74 -26.60 -18.51
C LYS A 92 -1.81 -27.45 -19.19
N ARG A 93 -3.01 -27.53 -18.61
CA ARG A 93 -4.13 -28.29 -19.18
C ARG A 93 -4.61 -27.74 -20.52
N THR A 94 -4.49 -26.44 -20.76
CA THR A 94 -4.86 -25.82 -22.05
C THR A 94 -3.85 -26.12 -23.17
N LYS A 95 -2.65 -26.62 -22.84
CA LYS A 95 -1.60 -26.96 -23.82
C LYS A 95 -1.61 -28.45 -24.23
N GLU A 96 -2.41 -29.28 -23.57
CA GLU A 96 -2.65 -30.69 -23.89
C GLU A 96 -3.87 -30.84 -24.80
#